data_AF-A0A451GDE6-F1
#
_entry.id   AF-A0A451GDE6-F1
#
_cell.length_a   1.000
_cell.length_b   1.000
_cell.length_c   1.000
_cell.angle_alpha   90.00
_cell.angle_beta   90.00
_cell.angle_gamma   90.00
#
_symmetry.space_group_name_H-M   'P 1'
#
loop_
_entity.id
_entity.type
_entity.pdbx_description
1 polymer ?
#
loop_
_entity_poly.entity_id
_entity_poly.type
_entity_poly.pdbx_seq_one_letter_code
_entity_poly.pdbx_strand_id
1 'polypeptide(L)'
;MKIHSKIRKLPVIAFTLFLSVMSQVNAQAQEKTVYAFCYAYSYQTKTLYISNTVNGVENSSTYYNASDDALHNQWRKKLETEDSKMSGYSLLKFGFSADKSKVEEYRTEMISKFTKQEFSIKHVSFAYSKDRR
;
A
#
# COMPACT_ATOMS: atom_id res chain seq x y z
N MET A 1 77.27 19.28 -5.86
CA MET A 1 76.17 20.02 -5.21
C MET A 1 74.96 19.08 -5.16
N LYS A 2 74.54 18.65 -3.96
CA LYS A 2 73.31 17.86 -3.71
C LYS A 2 72.07 18.73 -3.98
N ILE A 3 71.00 18.21 -4.58
CA ILE A 3 69.60 18.33 -4.08
C ILE A 3 68.79 17.10 -4.51
N HIS A 4 68.04 16.56 -3.54
CA HIS A 4 67.19 15.38 -3.57
C HIS A 4 65.88 15.53 -4.38
N SER A 5 65.38 14.35 -4.77
CA SER A 5 63.98 13.87 -4.82
C SER A 5 62.81 14.88 -4.92
N LYS A 6 61.84 14.55 -5.78
CA LYS A 6 60.46 14.26 -5.32
C LYS A 6 59.60 13.75 -6.48
N ILE A 7 59.28 12.47 -6.39
CA ILE A 7 58.15 11.82 -7.06
C ILE A 7 56.90 12.66 -6.77
N ARG A 8 56.35 13.35 -7.77
CA ARG A 8 55.03 14.00 -7.68
C ARG A 8 53.94 12.99 -8.03
N LYS A 9 53.66 12.06 -7.11
CA LYS A 9 52.44 11.23 -7.15
C LYS A 9 51.28 12.01 -6.54
N LEU A 10 50.72 13.00 -7.24
CA LEU A 10 49.42 13.59 -6.87
C LEU A 10 48.80 14.21 -8.13
N PRO A 11 47.86 13.49 -8.77
CA PRO A 11 46.49 14.00 -8.75
C PRO A 11 45.40 12.90 -8.71
N VAL A 12 45.68 11.70 -8.18
CA VAL A 12 44.67 10.62 -8.18
C VAL A 12 43.62 10.81 -7.07
N ILE A 13 44.01 11.40 -5.93
CA ILE A 13 43.14 11.55 -4.75
C ILE A 13 42.05 12.63 -4.98
N ALA A 14 42.33 13.65 -5.77
CA ALA A 14 41.34 14.71 -6.07
C ALA A 14 40.24 14.22 -7.02
N PHE A 15 40.55 13.27 -7.90
CA PHE A 15 39.58 12.73 -8.85
C PHE A 15 38.62 11.71 -8.20
N THR A 16 39.11 10.92 -7.24
CA THR A 16 38.25 10.01 -6.46
C THR A 16 37.34 10.73 -5.48
N LEU A 17 37.75 11.89 -4.93
CA LEU A 17 36.87 12.70 -4.07
C LEU A 17 35.73 13.39 -4.82
N PHE A 18 35.87 13.67 -6.12
CA PHE A 18 34.80 14.30 -6.90
C PHE A 18 33.71 13.31 -7.32
N LEU A 19 34.07 12.03 -7.49
CA LEU A 19 33.14 10.95 -7.81
C LEU A 19 32.29 10.50 -6.62
N SER A 20 32.78 10.64 -5.38
CA SER A 20 32.03 10.24 -4.18
C SER A 20 30.92 11.22 -3.78
N VAL A 21 30.99 12.49 -4.19
CA VAL A 21 29.95 13.49 -3.87
C VAL A 21 28.74 13.42 -4.81
N MET A 22 28.90 12.85 -6.01
CA MET A 22 27.80 12.71 -6.98
C MET A 22 26.92 11.46 -6.77
N SER A 23 27.30 10.53 -5.89
CA SER A 23 26.52 9.31 -5.65
C SER A 23 25.37 9.48 -4.65
N GLN A 24 25.19 10.67 -4.06
CA GLN A 24 24.12 10.93 -3.08
C GLN A 24 23.03 11.86 -3.63
N VAL A 25 22.81 11.88 -4.94
CA VAL A 25 21.61 12.53 -5.51
C VAL A 25 20.41 11.60 -5.28
N ASN A 26 19.84 11.72 -4.10
CA ASN A 26 18.45 11.43 -3.75
C ASN A 26 17.83 10.23 -4.49
N ALA A 27 18.00 9.03 -3.94
CA ALA A 27 16.97 7.99 -4.08
C ALA A 27 15.72 8.45 -3.29
N GLN A 28 15.07 9.53 -3.72
CA GLN A 28 13.70 9.78 -3.32
C GLN A 28 12.90 8.61 -3.88
N ALA A 29 12.39 7.77 -2.99
CA ALA A 29 11.56 6.65 -3.37
C ALA A 29 10.40 7.20 -4.21
N GLN A 30 10.30 6.78 -5.47
CA GLN A 30 9.25 7.22 -6.38
C GLN A 30 7.88 6.95 -5.76
N GLU A 31 6.95 7.90 -5.89
CA GLU A 31 5.58 7.69 -5.44
C GLU A 31 4.99 6.46 -6.16
N LYS A 32 4.43 5.54 -5.38
CA LYS A 32 3.86 4.28 -5.90
C LYS A 32 2.38 4.22 -5.56
N THR A 33 1.57 3.86 -6.55
CA THR A 33 0.16 3.50 -6.29
C THR A 33 0.10 2.06 -5.81
N VAL A 34 -0.64 1.84 -4.73
CA VAL A 34 -0.90 0.51 -4.16
C VAL A 34 -2.41 0.27 -4.11
N TYR A 35 -2.83 -0.99 -4.04
CA TYR A 35 -4.22 -1.41 -4.19
C TYR A 35 -4.62 -2.34 -3.05
N ALA A 36 -5.88 -2.25 -2.63
CA ALA A 36 -6.43 -3.06 -1.56
C ALA A 36 -7.93 -3.30 -1.78
N PHE A 37 -8.51 -4.26 -1.06
CA PHE A 37 -9.95 -4.37 -0.92
C PHE A 37 -10.30 -4.85 0.49
N CYS A 38 -11.54 -4.60 0.90
CA CYS A 38 -12.04 -4.98 2.19
C CYS A 38 -13.30 -5.85 2.05
N TYR A 39 -13.55 -6.67 3.07
CA TYR A 39 -14.75 -7.47 3.13
C TYR A 39 -15.18 -7.69 4.58
N ALA A 40 -16.46 -7.95 4.76
CA ALA A 40 -17.02 -8.31 6.05
C ALA A 40 -18.08 -9.40 5.87
N TYR A 41 -18.09 -10.40 6.75
CA TYR A 41 -19.06 -11.47 6.65
C TYR A 41 -19.64 -11.88 8.00
N SER A 42 -20.83 -12.46 7.97
CA SER A 42 -21.44 -13.14 9.10
C SER A 42 -22.00 -14.49 8.66
N TYR A 43 -21.59 -15.55 9.35
CA TYR A 43 -22.14 -16.90 9.14
C TYR A 43 -23.58 -17.02 9.63
N GLN A 44 -23.99 -16.19 10.60
CA GLN A 44 -25.35 -16.19 11.13
C GLN A 44 -26.36 -15.68 10.10
N THR A 45 -26.05 -14.56 9.44
CA THR A 45 -26.92 -13.96 8.40
C THR A 45 -26.59 -14.45 7.00
N LYS A 46 -25.55 -15.29 6.85
CA LYS A 46 -25.04 -15.75 5.55
C LYS A 46 -24.85 -14.59 4.56
N THR A 47 -24.28 -13.48 5.03
CA THR A 47 -24.08 -12.28 4.21
C THR A 47 -22.59 -11.93 4.12
N LEU A 48 -22.11 -11.65 2.91
CA LEU A 48 -20.78 -11.10 2.64
C LEU A 48 -20.94 -9.70 2.05
N TYR A 49 -20.40 -8.70 2.72
CA TYR A 49 -20.14 -7.39 2.14
C TYR A 49 -18.72 -7.37 1.57
N ILE A 50 -18.55 -6.91 0.33
CA ILE A 50 -17.24 -6.80 -0.30
C ILE A 50 -17.11 -5.48 -1.04
N SER A 51 -15.99 -4.79 -0.85
CA SER A 51 -15.74 -3.52 -1.51
C SER A 51 -15.35 -3.70 -2.98
N ASN A 52 -15.38 -2.62 -3.77
CA ASN A 52 -14.49 -2.52 -4.94
C ASN A 52 -13.02 -2.46 -4.48
N THR A 53 -12.10 -2.68 -5.41
CA THR A 53 -10.68 -2.39 -5.18
C THR A 53 -10.48 -0.88 -5.08
N VAL A 54 -9.70 -0.46 -4.10
CA VAL A 54 -9.35 0.93 -3.82
C VAL A 54 -7.86 1.14 -3.99
N ASN A 55 -7.43 2.39 -4.17
CA ASN A 55 -6.04 2.76 -4.33
C ASN A 55 -5.52 3.64 -3.17
N GLY A 56 -4.30 3.34 -2.73
CA GLY A 56 -3.48 4.15 -1.84
C GLY A 56 -2.24 4.65 -2.55
N VAL A 57 -1.38 5.37 -1.82
CA VAL A 57 -0.05 5.79 -2.31
C VAL A 57 1.01 5.56 -1.25
N GLU A 58 2.22 5.24 -1.67
CA GLU A 58 3.42 5.16 -0.83
C GLU A 58 4.48 6.11 -1.36
N ASN A 59 5.36 6.58 -0.46
CA ASN A 59 6.48 7.48 -0.76
C ASN A 59 6.05 8.82 -1.37
N SER A 60 4.81 9.24 -1.11
CA SER A 60 4.32 10.55 -1.55
C SER A 60 4.89 11.66 -0.69
N SER A 61 5.24 12.80 -1.30
CA SER A 61 5.54 14.05 -0.56
C SER A 61 4.27 14.77 -0.08
N THR A 62 3.11 14.45 -0.67
CA THR A 62 1.83 15.15 -0.44
C THR A 62 0.91 14.38 0.52
N TYR A 63 0.98 13.05 0.48
CA TYR A 63 0.12 12.18 1.27
C TYR A 63 0.91 11.38 2.30
N TYR A 64 0.27 11.03 3.41
CA TYR A 64 0.75 9.94 4.25
C TYR A 64 0.70 8.62 3.46
N ASN A 65 1.59 7.69 3.81
CA ASN A 65 1.60 6.38 3.17
C ASN A 65 0.28 5.65 3.44
N ALA A 66 -0.14 4.84 2.47
CA ALA A 66 -1.29 3.98 2.59
C ALA A 66 -1.19 3.12 3.86
N SER A 67 -2.22 3.16 4.70
CA SER A 67 -2.22 2.51 6.01
C SER A 67 -3.33 1.48 6.08
N ASP A 68 -2.93 0.25 6.37
CA ASP A 68 -3.80 -0.90 6.56
C ASP A 68 -4.79 -0.68 7.72
N ASP A 69 -4.39 0.06 8.75
CA ASP A 69 -5.27 0.41 9.88
C ASP A 69 -6.26 1.52 9.50
N ALA A 70 -5.80 2.53 8.75
CA ALA A 70 -6.69 3.57 8.23
C ALA A 70 -7.73 2.96 7.28
N LEU A 71 -7.31 2.04 6.40
CA LEU A 71 -8.19 1.31 5.50
C LEU A 71 -9.25 0.53 6.28
N HIS A 72 -8.84 -0.23 7.30
CA HIS A 72 -9.75 -1.00 8.15
C HIS A 72 -10.76 -0.11 8.88
N ASN A 73 -10.31 1.01 9.44
CA ASN A 73 -11.16 1.93 10.18
C ASN A 73 -12.16 2.66 9.27
N GLN A 74 -11.73 3.11 8.09
CA GLN A 74 -12.62 3.72 7.09
C GLN A 74 -13.63 2.70 6.55
N TRP A 75 -13.21 1.45 6.35
CA TRP A 75 -14.10 0.37 5.93
C TRP A 75 -15.18 0.05 6.97
N ARG A 76 -14.80 -0.06 8.26
CA ARG A 76 -15.76 -0.25 9.35
C ARG A 76 -16.82 0.86 9.36
N LYS A 77 -16.39 2.12 9.30
CA LYS A 77 -17.31 3.27 9.25
C LYS A 77 -18.24 3.21 8.05
N LYS A 78 -17.74 2.84 6.87
CA LYS A 78 -18.59 2.67 5.69
C LYS A 78 -19.65 1.60 5.93
N LEU A 79 -19.26 0.45 6.47
CA LEU A 79 -20.20 -0.63 6.73
C LEU A 79 -21.25 -0.30 7.79
N GLU A 80 -20.91 0.45 8.83
CA GLU A 80 -21.87 0.95 9.82
C GLU A 80 -22.96 1.83 9.19
N THR A 81 -22.67 2.50 8.06
CA THR A 81 -23.69 3.25 7.29
C THR A 81 -24.54 2.37 6.38
N GLU A 82 -24.03 1.21 5.96
CA GLU A 82 -24.78 0.25 5.12
C GLU A 82 -25.68 -0.64 5.97
N ASP A 83 -25.23 -1.04 7.16
CA ASP A 83 -25.94 -1.93 8.07
C ASP A 83 -25.59 -1.61 9.54
N SER A 84 -26.60 -1.18 10.28
CA SER A 84 -26.45 -0.83 11.71
C SER A 84 -26.15 -2.03 12.63
N LYS A 85 -26.29 -3.27 12.15
CA LYS A 85 -26.09 -4.51 12.94
C LYS A 85 -24.73 -5.17 12.70
N MET A 86 -23.74 -4.40 12.23
CA MET A 86 -22.42 -4.93 11.85
C MET A 86 -21.52 -5.37 13.02
N SER A 87 -21.94 -5.18 14.27
CA SER A 87 -21.17 -5.60 15.45
C SER A 87 -20.90 -7.11 15.52
N GLY A 88 -21.68 -7.94 14.81
CA GLY A 88 -21.49 -9.39 14.73
C GLY A 88 -20.69 -9.89 13.53
N TYR A 89 -20.18 -9.00 12.68
CA TYR A 89 -19.47 -9.38 11.45
C TYR A 89 -17.97 -9.50 11.69
N SER A 90 -17.34 -10.46 11.01
CA SER A 90 -15.89 -10.52 10.87
C SER A 90 -15.44 -9.53 9.81
N LEU A 91 -14.74 -8.47 10.20
CA LEU A 91 -14.19 -7.47 9.28
C LEU A 91 -12.73 -7.79 8.93
N LEU A 92 -12.43 -7.88 7.64
CA LEU A 92 -11.13 -8.26 7.13
C LEU A 92 -10.75 -7.40 5.91
N LYS A 93 -9.47 -7.46 5.55
CA LYS A 93 -8.91 -6.75 4.41
C LYS A 93 -7.85 -7.60 3.72
N PHE A 94 -7.72 -7.40 2.41
CA PHE A 94 -6.47 -7.65 1.73
C PHE A 94 -5.75 -6.31 1.67
N GLY A 95 -4.68 -6.19 2.46
CA GLY A 95 -3.93 -4.94 2.64
C GLY A 95 -3.32 -4.41 1.36
N PHE A 96 -2.64 -3.28 1.46
CA PHE A 96 -2.08 -2.62 0.29
C PHE A 96 -0.97 -3.44 -0.41
N SER A 97 -1.13 -3.63 -1.72
CA SER A 97 -0.20 -4.32 -2.60
C SER A 97 0.06 -3.49 -3.86
N ALA A 98 1.29 -3.51 -4.38
CA ALA A 98 1.61 -2.87 -5.66
C ALA A 98 0.99 -3.61 -6.87
N ASP A 99 0.66 -4.90 -6.73
CA ASP A 99 0.13 -5.75 -7.80
C ASP A 99 -1.40 -5.76 -7.79
N LYS A 100 -2.01 -4.93 -8.64
CA LYS A 100 -3.48 -4.84 -8.76
C LYS A 100 -4.11 -6.16 -9.20
N SER A 101 -3.46 -6.91 -10.09
CA SER A 101 -4.03 -8.15 -10.64
C SER A 101 -4.19 -9.18 -9.54
N LYS A 102 -3.20 -9.33 -8.67
CA LYS A 102 -3.31 -10.20 -7.48
C LYS A 102 -4.43 -9.78 -6.55
N VAL A 103 -4.59 -8.48 -6.32
CA VAL A 103 -5.67 -7.95 -5.46
C VAL A 103 -7.04 -8.32 -6.03
N GLU A 104 -7.24 -8.18 -7.34
CA GLU A 104 -8.50 -8.57 -8.01
C GLU A 104 -8.71 -10.09 -8.04
N GLU A 105 -7.64 -10.87 -8.23
CA GLU A 105 -7.68 -12.33 -8.17
C GLU A 105 -8.17 -12.79 -6.79
N TYR A 106 -7.51 -12.35 -5.72
CA TYR A 106 -7.92 -12.67 -4.35
C TYR A 106 -9.34 -12.21 -4.04
N ARG A 107 -9.74 -11.02 -4.53
CA ARG A 107 -11.10 -10.52 -4.37
C ARG A 107 -12.13 -11.44 -5.04
N THR A 108 -11.82 -11.91 -6.25
CA THR A 108 -12.66 -12.84 -7.01
C THR A 108 -12.74 -14.21 -6.34
N GLU A 109 -11.62 -14.72 -5.82
CA GLU A 109 -11.58 -15.97 -5.05
C GLU A 109 -12.46 -15.89 -3.80
N MET A 110 -12.42 -14.76 -3.08
CA MET A 110 -13.26 -14.53 -1.92
C MET A 110 -14.74 -14.53 -2.28
N ILE A 111 -15.14 -13.85 -3.36
CA ILE A 111 -16.52 -13.91 -3.86
C ILE A 111 -16.90 -15.35 -4.18
N SER A 112 -16.10 -16.06 -4.97
CA SER A 112 -16.35 -17.44 -5.39
C SER A 112 -16.50 -18.39 -4.19
N LYS A 113 -15.63 -18.27 -3.19
CA LYS A 113 -15.67 -19.05 -1.95
C LYS A 113 -16.99 -18.86 -1.22
N PHE A 114 -17.41 -17.62 -1.02
CA PHE A 114 -18.63 -17.32 -0.26
C PHE A 114 -19.91 -17.63 -1.06
N THR A 115 -19.89 -17.45 -2.39
CA THR A 115 -20.98 -17.90 -3.27
C THR A 115 -21.19 -19.42 -3.16
N LYS A 116 -20.11 -20.23 -3.16
CA LYS A 116 -20.21 -21.69 -2.96
C LYS A 116 -20.74 -22.09 -1.58
N GLN A 117 -20.65 -21.21 -0.59
CA GLN A 117 -21.18 -21.40 0.77
C GLN A 117 -22.60 -20.83 0.95
N GLU A 118 -23.23 -20.45 -0.17
CA GLU A 118 -24.60 -19.91 -0.26
C GLU A 118 -24.78 -18.58 0.49
N PHE A 119 -23.73 -17.76 0.54
CA PHE A 119 -23.85 -16.41 1.08
C PHE A 119 -24.53 -15.46 0.09
N SER A 120 -25.32 -14.52 0.62
CA SER A 120 -25.73 -13.33 -0.12
C SER A 120 -24.55 -12.38 -0.26
N ILE A 121 -24.15 -12.08 -1.49
CA ILE A 121 -23.03 -11.20 -1.79
C ILE A 121 -23.53 -9.78 -2.01
N LYS A 122 -23.02 -8.84 -1.22
CA LYS A 122 -23.35 -7.41 -1.27
C LYS A 122 -22.10 -6.63 -1.69
N HIS A 123 -22.14 -6.09 -2.90
CA HIS A 123 -21.07 -5.23 -3.39
C HIS A 123 -21.25 -3.82 -2.85
N VAL A 124 -20.22 -3.29 -2.19
CA VAL A 124 -20.25 -1.96 -1.58
C VAL A 124 -19.29 -1.05 -2.34
N SER A 125 -19.80 0.07 -2.82
CA SER A 125 -18.94 1.14 -3.36
C SER A 125 -18.23 1.83 -2.20
N PHE A 126 -16.90 1.79 -2.24
CA PHE A 126 -16.02 2.28 -1.20
C PHE A 126 -14.84 3.03 -1.83
N ALA A 127 -14.49 4.16 -1.22
CA ALA A 127 -13.33 4.94 -1.58
C ALA A 127 -12.44 5.09 -0.34
N TYR A 128 -11.17 4.74 -0.48
CA TYR A 128 -10.16 5.00 0.55
C TYR A 128 -9.69 6.46 0.45
N SER A 129 -9.87 7.21 1.53
CA SER A 129 -9.36 8.57 1.64
C SER A 129 -7.90 8.54 2.07
N LYS A 130 -7.04 9.16 1.25
CA LYS A 130 -5.62 9.37 1.58
C LYS A 130 -5.52 10.58 2.48
N ASP A 131 -4.86 10.42 3.62
CA ASP A 131 -4.60 11.54 4.53
C ASP A 131 -3.50 12.43 3.95
N ARG A 132 -3.75 13.74 3.88
CA ARG A 132 -2.78 14.74 3.45
C ARG A 132 -1.84 15.08 4.62
N ARG A 133 -0.57 15.37 4.31
CA ARG A 133 0.43 15.79 5.29
C ARG A 133 0.23 17.22 5.76
#